data_AF-A0A2D8N300-F1
#
_entry.id   AF-A0A2D8N300-F1
#
_cell.length_a   1.000
_cell.length_b   1.000
_cell.length_c   1.000
_cell.angle_alpha   90.00
_cell.angle_beta   90.00
_cell.angle_gamma   90.00
#
_symmetry.space_group_name_H-M   'P 1'
#
loop_
_entity.id
_entity.type
_entity.pdbx_description
1 polymer ?
#
loop_
_entity_poly.entity_id
_entity_poly.type
_entity_poly.pdbx_seq_one_letter_code
_entity_poly.pdbx_strand_id
1 'polypeptide(L)'
;MTIRPLILFCFIYSSFPFLAAEDVTVDYRYLGNHNTDFSNIRVSLSVGEITDGRNMDDPKLITEDYLAENPLTDIVRDALIQGFEHGGAMLVPDSGDMKLVGRINSSEAQVV
;
A
#
# COMPACT_ATOMS: atom_id res chain seq x y z
N MET A 1 -45.64 -19.50 -31.11
CA MET A 1 -44.43 -19.00 -30.42
C MET A 1 -44.85 -18.22 -29.19
N THR A 2 -44.76 -18.84 -28.02
CA THR A 2 -45.07 -18.21 -26.73
C THR A 2 -43.89 -17.31 -26.34
N ILE A 3 -44.07 -15.99 -26.46
CA ILE A 3 -43.05 -14.96 -26.15
C ILE A 3 -42.89 -14.76 -24.62
N ARG A 4 -43.80 -15.35 -23.83
CA ARG A 4 -43.86 -15.24 -22.36
C ARG A 4 -42.64 -15.76 -21.57
N PRO A 5 -41.96 -16.87 -21.93
CA PRO A 5 -40.81 -17.33 -21.15
C PRO A 5 -39.57 -16.44 -21.36
N LEU A 6 -39.47 -15.76 -22.52
CA LEU A 6 -38.35 -14.86 -22.83
C LEU A 6 -38.36 -13.61 -21.94
N ILE A 7 -39.56 -13.04 -21.70
CA ILE A 7 -39.74 -11.85 -20.86
C ILE A 7 -39.38 -12.16 -19.41
N LEU A 8 -39.74 -13.34 -18.91
CA LEU A 8 -39.41 -13.76 -17.55
C LEU A 8 -37.89 -13.92 -17.35
N PHE A 9 -37.18 -14.43 -18.37
CA PHE A 9 -35.73 -14.60 -18.33
C PHE A 9 -34.97 -13.27 -18.30
N CYS A 10 -35.45 -12.26 -19.04
CA CYS A 10 -34.84 -10.93 -19.05
C CYS A 10 -34.97 -10.20 -17.70
N PHE A 11 -36.09 -10.38 -16.98
CA PHE A 11 -36.27 -9.78 -15.65
C PHE A 11 -35.29 -10.36 -14.62
N ILE A 12 -35.05 -11.68 -14.65
CA ILE A 12 -34.14 -12.37 -13.71
C ILE A 12 -32.68 -11.93 -13.93
N TYR A 13 -32.28 -11.68 -15.18
CA TYR A 13 -30.92 -11.19 -15.48
C TYR A 13 -30.72 -9.71 -15.14
N SER A 14 -31.78 -8.89 -15.15
CA SER A 14 -31.69 -7.46 -14.81
C SER A 14 -31.59 -7.17 -13.30
N SER A 15 -31.89 -8.16 -12.46
CA SER A 15 -31.97 -8.02 -11.00
C SER A 15 -30.69 -8.41 -10.26
N PHE A 16 -29.59 -8.69 -10.96
CA PHE A 16 -28.29 -8.73 -10.29
C PHE A 16 -27.88 -7.29 -9.96
N PRO A 17 -27.84 -6.88 -8.68
CA PRO A 17 -27.13 -5.66 -8.36
C PRO A 17 -25.70 -5.87 -8.82
N PHE A 18 -25.27 -5.04 -9.77
CA PHE A 18 -23.86 -4.78 -9.98
C PHE A 18 -23.37 -4.23 -8.65
N LEU A 19 -22.89 -5.10 -7.76
CA LEU A 19 -21.98 -4.70 -6.70
C LEU A 19 -20.73 -4.28 -7.46
N ALA A 20 -20.68 -3.01 -7.86
CA ALA A 20 -19.44 -2.41 -8.27
C ALA A 20 -18.55 -2.49 -7.04
N ALA A 21 -17.56 -3.39 -7.06
CA ALA A 21 -16.41 -3.29 -6.18
C ALA A 21 -15.83 -1.90 -6.48
N GLU A 22 -16.04 -0.99 -5.54
CA GLU A 22 -15.49 0.35 -5.65
C GLU A 22 -14.03 0.23 -5.23
N ASP A 23 -13.13 0.21 -6.21
CA ASP A 23 -11.70 0.23 -5.96
C ASP A 23 -11.34 1.54 -5.24
N VAL A 24 -11.18 1.48 -3.92
CA VAL A 24 -10.81 2.65 -3.12
C VAL A 24 -9.30 2.81 -3.19
N THR A 25 -8.84 3.84 -3.92
CA THR A 25 -7.42 4.20 -3.94
C THR A 25 -7.09 5.04 -2.71
N VAL A 26 -6.28 4.48 -1.81
CA VAL A 26 -5.67 5.21 -0.70
C VAL A 26 -4.53 6.04 -1.26
N ASP A 27 -4.50 7.36 -0.98
CA ASP A 27 -3.41 8.30 -1.32
C ASP A 27 -2.53 8.53 -0.08
N TYR A 28 -1.35 7.91 -0.05
CA TYR A 28 -0.43 8.03 1.07
C TYR A 28 0.27 9.40 1.11
N ARG A 29 0.13 10.10 2.23
CA ARG A 29 0.90 11.31 2.52
C ARG A 29 1.58 11.24 3.88
N TYR A 30 2.91 11.27 3.89
CA TYR A 30 3.68 11.44 5.11
C TYR A 30 3.47 12.86 5.67
N LEU A 31 2.87 12.97 6.85
CA LEU A 31 2.65 14.23 7.56
C LEU A 31 3.54 14.39 8.80
N GLY A 32 4.51 13.49 8.96
CA GLY A 32 5.22 13.28 10.20
C GLY A 32 6.10 14.45 10.64
N ASN A 33 5.84 14.93 11.86
CA ASN A 33 6.82 15.52 12.77
C ASN A 33 6.84 14.61 14.03
N HIS A 34 7.61 13.52 13.98
CA HIS A 34 7.57 12.49 15.02
C HIS A 34 8.50 12.76 16.21
N ASN A 35 9.03 13.98 16.37
CA ASN A 35 10.07 14.34 17.36
C ASN A 35 11.29 13.41 17.35
N THR A 36 11.51 12.70 16.24
CA THR A 36 12.68 11.84 16.05
C THR A 36 13.86 12.70 15.61
N ASP A 37 14.99 12.59 16.30
CA ASP A 37 16.22 13.31 15.97
C ASP A 37 17.39 12.32 15.80
N PHE A 38 17.82 12.15 14.56
CA PHE A 38 18.98 11.38 14.13
C PHE A 38 20.20 12.26 13.80
N SER A 39 20.14 13.58 14.01
CA SER A 39 21.24 14.48 13.69
C SER A 39 22.55 14.17 14.44
N ASN A 40 22.44 13.49 15.58
CA ASN A 40 23.56 13.09 16.42
C ASN A 40 24.08 11.67 16.18
N ILE A 41 23.46 10.89 15.28
CA ILE A 41 23.99 9.57 14.95
C ILE A 41 25.25 9.72 14.08
N ARG A 42 26.30 8.96 14.40
CA ARG A 42 27.59 9.03 13.69
C ARG A 42 27.73 8.02 12.55
N VAL A 43 26.63 7.37 12.21
CA VAL A 43 26.58 6.28 11.24
C VAL A 43 25.69 6.70 10.08
N SER A 44 26.11 6.39 8.88
CA SER A 44 25.29 6.56 7.68
C SER A 44 24.24 5.47 7.59
N LEU A 45 23.05 5.82 7.09
CA LEU A 45 21.94 4.90 6.90
C LEU A 45 21.69 4.67 5.42
N SER A 46 21.26 3.46 5.07
CA SER A 46 20.71 3.14 3.75
C SER A 46 19.40 2.38 3.93
N VAL A 47 18.41 2.71 3.09
CA VAL A 47 17.17 1.93 3.00
C VAL A 47 17.29 1.02 1.79
N GLY A 48 17.48 -0.27 2.06
CA GLY A 48 17.59 -1.32 1.06
C GLY A 48 16.24 -1.73 0.50
N GLU A 49 16.19 -2.96 0.01
CA GLU A 49 15.00 -3.55 -0.57
C GLU A 49 13.92 -3.80 0.51
N ILE A 50 12.70 -3.42 0.18
CA ILE A 50 11.48 -3.82 0.89
C ILE A 50 10.76 -4.82 0.00
N THR A 51 10.53 -6.03 0.50
CA THR A 51 9.91 -7.12 -0.26
C THR A 51 8.46 -7.34 0.18
N ASP A 52 7.61 -7.78 -0.74
CA ASP A 52 6.25 -8.20 -0.40
C ASP A 52 6.21 -9.70 -0.11
N GLY A 53 5.77 -10.04 1.09
CA GLY A 53 5.68 -11.40 1.58
C GLY A 53 4.27 -11.94 1.75
N ARG A 54 3.26 -11.18 1.35
CA ARG A 54 1.84 -11.50 1.55
C ARG A 54 1.32 -12.55 0.56
N ASN A 55 2.12 -12.90 -0.44
CA ASN A 55 1.75 -13.80 -1.54
C ASN A 55 0.46 -13.36 -2.26
N MET A 56 0.32 -12.05 -2.47
CA MET A 56 -0.79 -11.45 -3.20
C MET A 56 -0.41 -11.27 -4.67
N ASP A 57 -1.37 -11.46 -5.57
CA ASP A 57 -1.17 -11.22 -7.00
C ASP A 57 -1.05 -9.73 -7.32
N ASP A 58 -1.81 -8.89 -6.59
CA ASP A 58 -1.75 -7.44 -6.73
C ASP A 58 -0.86 -6.82 -5.63
N PRO A 59 0.30 -6.23 -5.97
CA PRO A 59 1.20 -5.61 -5.01
C PRO A 59 0.63 -4.31 -4.39
N LYS A 60 -0.43 -3.73 -4.97
CA LYS A 60 -1.13 -2.54 -4.46
C LYS A 60 -2.24 -2.87 -3.48
N LEU A 61 -2.75 -4.10 -3.49
CA LEU A 61 -3.85 -4.53 -2.61
C LEU A 61 -3.44 -4.33 -1.16
N ILE A 62 -4.21 -3.55 -0.39
CA ILE A 62 -4.06 -3.42 1.06
C ILE A 62 -4.88 -4.53 1.72
N THR A 63 -6.17 -4.60 1.41
CA THR A 63 -7.12 -5.64 1.86
C THR A 63 -8.41 -5.51 1.05
N GLU A 64 -9.11 -6.61 0.79
CA GLU A 64 -10.42 -6.63 0.12
C GLU A 64 -10.48 -5.72 -1.13
N ASP A 65 -11.23 -4.62 -1.08
CA ASP A 65 -11.42 -3.66 -2.19
C ASP A 65 -10.53 -2.39 -2.07
N TYR A 66 -9.62 -2.35 -1.08
CA TYR A 66 -8.73 -1.22 -0.85
C TYR A 66 -7.39 -1.42 -1.55
N LEU A 67 -7.11 -0.54 -2.50
CA LEU A 67 -5.86 -0.48 -3.24
C LEU A 67 -5.07 0.75 -2.81
N ALA A 68 -3.76 0.63 -2.76
CA ALA A 68 -2.88 1.78 -2.62
C ALA A 68 -2.58 2.42 -3.99
N GLU A 69 -2.12 3.66 -4.02
CA GLU A 69 -1.76 4.30 -5.29
C GLU A 69 -0.56 3.62 -5.99
N ASN A 70 0.34 3.05 -5.19
CA ASN A 70 1.58 2.38 -5.59
C ASN A 70 1.74 1.01 -4.89
N PRO A 71 2.65 0.13 -5.36
CA PRO A 71 3.01 -1.09 -4.63
C PRO A 71 3.32 -0.80 -3.16
N LEU A 72 2.85 -1.65 -2.23
CA LEU A 72 3.05 -1.38 -0.80
C LEU A 72 4.53 -1.35 -0.41
N THR A 73 5.38 -2.09 -1.13
CA THR A 73 6.83 -2.06 -0.96
C THR A 73 7.41 -0.67 -1.16
N ASP A 74 6.91 0.04 -2.18
CA ASP A 74 7.39 1.37 -2.55
C ASP A 74 6.93 2.40 -1.53
N ILE A 75 5.65 2.33 -1.12
CA ILE A 75 5.08 3.20 -0.09
C ILE A 75 5.83 3.05 1.23
N VAL A 76 6.05 1.82 1.70
CA VAL A 76 6.78 1.56 2.95
C VAL A 76 8.23 2.05 2.84
N ARG A 77 8.89 1.81 1.71
CA ARG A 77 10.26 2.27 1.48
C ARG A 77 10.35 3.80 1.50
N ASP A 78 9.46 4.47 0.80
CA ASP A 78 9.42 5.93 0.71
C ASP A 78 9.08 6.56 2.07
N ALA A 79 8.16 5.95 2.83
CA ALA A 79 7.83 6.37 4.19
C ALA A 79 9.07 6.32 5.12
N LEU A 80 9.87 5.26 5.02
CA LEU A 80 11.10 5.10 5.80
C LEU A 80 12.14 6.15 5.41
N ILE A 81 12.37 6.37 4.11
CA ILE A 81 13.28 7.41 3.61
C ILE A 81 12.86 8.77 4.12
N GLN A 82 11.60 9.15 3.91
CA GLN A 82 11.05 10.44 4.35
C GLN A 82 11.18 10.62 5.87
N GLY A 83 10.91 9.57 6.65
CA GLY A 83 11.05 9.62 8.10
C GLY A 83 12.49 9.81 8.57
N PHE A 84 13.45 9.14 7.94
CA PHE A 84 14.86 9.31 8.27
C PHE A 84 15.40 10.68 7.86
N GLU A 85 15.07 11.17 6.66
CA GLU A 85 15.45 12.50 6.20
C GLU A 85 14.86 13.60 7.09
N HIS A 86 13.58 13.49 7.44
CA HIS A 86 12.93 14.44 8.33
C HIS A 86 13.56 14.43 9.73
N GLY A 87 13.98 13.26 10.21
CA GLY A 87 14.72 13.14 11.47
C GLY A 87 16.18 13.61 11.41
N GLY A 88 16.68 14.10 10.26
CA GLY A 88 18.05 14.58 10.12
C GLY A 88 19.12 13.49 9.99
N ALA A 89 18.73 12.27 9.59
CA ALA A 89 19.68 11.21 9.34
C ALA A 89 20.46 11.45 8.03
N MET A 90 21.73 11.05 8.00
CA MET A 90 22.51 11.05 6.76
C MET A 90 22.21 9.77 5.96
N LEU A 91 21.34 9.88 4.95
CA LEU A 91 21.07 8.79 4.02
C LEU A 91 22.14 8.73 2.93
N VAL A 92 22.68 7.54 2.68
CA VAL A 92 23.59 7.26 1.58
C VAL A 92 23.05 6.11 0.72
N PRO A 93 23.23 6.16 -0.61
CA PRO A 93 22.79 5.07 -1.48
C PRO A 93 23.66 3.82 -1.26
N ASP A 94 23.03 2.70 -0.89
CA ASP A 94 23.58 1.33 -0.85
C ASP A 94 24.84 1.04 -0.01
N SER A 95 25.53 2.05 0.51
CA SER A 95 26.80 1.93 1.23
C SER A 95 26.73 2.51 2.65
N GLY A 96 25.56 2.48 3.27
CA GLY A 96 25.39 2.94 4.64
C GLY A 96 26.12 2.04 5.62
N ASP A 97 26.68 2.62 6.68
CA ASP A 97 27.22 1.88 7.82
C ASP A 97 26.15 0.94 8.43
N MET A 98 24.88 1.35 8.33
CA MET A 98 23.74 0.50 8.58
C MET A 98 22.80 0.46 7.37
N LYS A 99 22.17 -0.71 7.18
CA LYS A 99 21.22 -0.96 6.11
C LYS A 99 19.92 -1.52 6.67
N LEU A 100 18.81 -0.84 6.41
CA LEU A 100 17.47 -1.31 6.75
C LEU A 100 16.91 -2.10 5.54
N VAL A 101 16.48 -3.33 5.77
CA VAL A 101 15.76 -4.17 4.80
C VAL A 101 14.49 -4.70 5.45
N GLY A 102 13.47 -4.97 4.65
CA GLY A 102 12.16 -5.33 5.18
C GLY A 102 11.41 -6.33 4.32
N ARG A 103 10.46 -7.02 4.95
CA ARG A 103 9.48 -7.86 4.28
C ARG A 103 8.10 -7.58 4.88
N ILE A 104 7.15 -7.22 4.03
CA ILE A 104 5.75 -7.01 4.41
C ILE A 104 5.12 -8.39 4.57
N ASN A 105 4.65 -8.73 5.77
CA ASN A 105 4.04 -10.05 6.04
C ASN A 105 2.51 -10.00 6.03
N SER A 106 1.93 -8.83 6.29
CA SER A 106 0.48 -8.61 6.35
C SER A 106 0.16 -7.13 6.15
N SER A 107 -1.09 -6.83 5.84
CA SER A 107 -1.64 -5.48 5.70
C SER A 107 -3.11 -5.50 6.10
N GLU A 108 -3.58 -4.40 6.65
CA GLU A 108 -4.96 -4.22 7.09
C GLU A 108 -5.36 -2.75 6.87
N ALA A 109 -6.66 -2.50 6.75
CA ALA A 109 -7.21 -1.16 6.66
C ALA A 109 -8.21 -0.95 7.79
N GLN A 110 -8.09 0.20 8.48
CA GLN A 110 -9.07 0.65 9.47
C GLN A 110 -9.67 1.96 8.99
N VAL A 111 -10.98 1.97 8.79
CA VAL A 111 -11.75 3.19 8.50
C VAL A 111 -12.21 3.77 9.85
N VAL A 112 -11.82 5.02 10.13
CA VAL A 112 -12.12 5.78 11.35
C VAL A 112 -13.06 6.94 11.09
#